data_AF-A0A2E3UGR9-F1
#
_entry.id   AF-A0A2E3UGR9-F1
#
_cell.length_a   1.000
_cell.length_b   1.000
_cell.length_c   1.000
_cell.angle_alpha   90.00
_cell.angle_beta   90.00
_cell.angle_gamma   90.00
#
_symmetry.space_group_name_H-M   'P 1'
#
loop_
_entity.id
_entity.type
_entity.pdbx_description
1 polymer ?
#
loop_
_entity_poly.entity_id
_entity_poly.type
_entity_poly.pdbx_seq_one_letter_code
_entity_poly.pdbx_strand_id
1 'polypeptide(L)'
;MTNEKFYSSESQVFWTCKALLDGRTISHKTEIREVRGWRLGAIIHRLRHHYGWPIQAEYRGPQNVAHYSLKAEIDRAALRFPRSASALGDDGRAQ
;
A
#
# COMPACT_ATOMS: atom_id res chain seq x y z
N MET A 1 16.87 25.41 9.61
CA MET A 1 15.99 24.62 10.48
C MET A 1 15.65 23.34 9.76
N THR A 2 16.33 22.26 10.12
CA THR A 2 16.14 20.91 9.58
C THR A 2 14.76 20.42 10.02
N ASN A 3 13.82 20.36 9.07
CA ASN A 3 12.51 19.78 9.32
C ASN A 3 12.68 18.25 9.28
N GLU A 4 13.27 17.69 10.33
CA GLU A 4 13.42 16.25 10.53
C GLU A 4 12.01 15.68 10.69
N LYS A 5 11.40 15.35 9.55
CA LYS A 5 10.14 14.61 9.51
C LYS A 5 10.44 13.21 10.05
N PHE A 6 10.37 13.05 11.37
CA PHE A 6 10.35 11.76 12.04
C PHE A 6 9.07 11.00 11.64
N TYR A 7 9.03 10.49 10.41
CA TYR A 7 8.14 9.39 10.08
C TYR A 7 8.79 8.15 10.67
N SER A 8 8.35 7.72 11.85
CA SER A 8 8.75 6.45 12.44
C SER A 8 8.76 5.38 11.34
N SER A 9 9.93 4.79 11.06
CA SER A 9 10.23 3.66 10.15
C SER A 9 9.25 3.45 8.99
N GLU A 10 9.66 3.64 7.71
CA GLU A 10 8.90 3.31 6.48
C GLU A 10 7.51 2.71 6.78
N SER A 11 6.53 3.59 7.05
CA SER A 11 5.30 3.16 7.72
C SER A 11 4.66 1.97 6.99
N GLN A 12 4.03 1.03 7.70
CA GLN A 12 3.35 -0.12 7.07
C GLN A 12 2.43 0.32 5.91
N VAL A 13 1.84 1.52 6.02
CA VAL A 13 1.07 2.17 4.95
C VAL A 13 1.93 2.50 3.74
N PHE A 14 3.10 3.13 3.93
CA PHE A 14 4.05 3.43 2.87
C PHE A 14 4.51 2.14 2.16
N TRP A 15 4.95 1.12 2.91
CA TRP A 15 5.35 -0.16 2.34
C TRP A 15 4.22 -0.81 1.55
N THR A 16 2.99 -0.80 2.08
CA THR A 16 1.80 -1.34 1.39
C THR A 16 1.53 -0.60 0.09
N CYS A 17 1.53 0.74 0.11
CA CYS A 17 1.30 1.55 -1.08
C CYS A 17 2.38 1.29 -2.14
N LYS A 18 3.65 1.26 -1.72
CA LYS A 18 4.80 0.99 -2.60
C LYS A 18 4.70 -0.41 -3.23
N ALA A 19 4.48 -1.44 -2.42
CA ALA A 19 4.36 -2.81 -2.92
C ALA A 19 3.21 -2.97 -3.93
N LEU A 20 2.07 -2.32 -3.68
CA LEU A 20 0.94 -2.31 -4.63
C LEU A 20 1.28 -1.57 -5.93
N LEU A 21 1.96 -0.41 -5.85
CA LEU A 21 2.41 0.34 -7.02
C LEU A 21 3.48 -0.41 -7.84
N ASP A 22 4.34 -1.17 -7.19
CA ASP A 22 5.33 -2.05 -7.84
C ASP A 22 4.65 -3.25 -8.53
N GLY A 23 3.32 -3.37 -8.46
CA GLY A 23 2.58 -4.50 -9.02
C GLY A 23 2.75 -5.80 -8.23
N ARG A 24 3.31 -5.73 -7.01
CA ARG A 24 3.49 -6.90 -6.15
C ARG A 24 2.15 -7.33 -5.57
N THR A 25 1.96 -8.64 -5.46
CA THR A 25 0.85 -9.21 -4.70
C THR A 25 1.32 -9.43 -3.26
N ILE A 26 0.64 -8.79 -2.30
CA ILE A 26 1.00 -8.84 -0.89
C ILE A 26 -0.08 -9.54 -0.08
N SER A 27 0.33 -10.29 0.94
CA SER A 27 -0.57 -10.97 1.87
C SER A 27 -0.20 -10.59 3.30
N HIS A 28 -1.06 -10.93 4.28
CA HIS A 28 -0.73 -10.75 5.70
C HIS A 28 0.59 -11.43 6.08
N LYS A 29 0.89 -12.59 5.47
CA LYS A 29 2.17 -13.30 5.68
C LYS A 29 3.36 -12.49 5.17
N THR A 30 3.21 -11.81 4.03
CA THR A 30 4.23 -10.93 3.46
C THR A 30 4.49 -9.73 4.37
N GLU A 31 3.42 -9.09 4.88
CA GLU A 31 3.54 -7.97 5.83
C GLU A 31 4.28 -8.37 7.11
N ILE A 32 3.92 -9.50 7.71
CA ILE A 32 4.59 -10.01 8.92
C ILE A 32 6.07 -10.27 8.65
N ARG A 33 6.41 -10.83 7.49
CA ARG A 33 7.79 -11.17 7.14
C ARG A 33 8.65 -9.94 6.86
N GLU A 34 8.15 -8.98 6.10
CA GLU A 34 8.96 -7.84 5.62
C GLU A 34 8.98 -6.67 6.60
N VAL A 35 7.84 -6.35 7.21
CA VAL A 35 7.68 -5.15 8.05
C VAL A 35 7.24 -5.46 9.48
N ARG A 36 7.21 -6.75 9.85
CA ARG A 36 6.77 -7.24 11.18
C ARG A 36 5.42 -6.64 11.61
N GLY A 37 4.55 -6.43 10.63
CA GLY A 37 3.25 -5.79 10.81
C GLY A 37 2.09 -6.77 10.83
N TRP A 38 0.95 -6.30 11.34
CA TRP A 38 -0.31 -7.07 11.39
C TRP A 38 -1.52 -6.29 10.85
N ARG A 39 -1.31 -5.07 10.34
CA ARG A 39 -2.39 -4.11 10.05
C ARG A 39 -2.78 -4.07 8.57
N LEU A 40 -2.27 -4.96 7.72
CA LEU A 40 -2.49 -4.94 6.27
C LEU A 40 -3.97 -4.82 5.92
N GLY A 41 -4.82 -5.68 6.48
CA GLY A 41 -6.27 -5.65 6.20
C GLY A 41 -6.91 -4.30 6.48
N ALA A 42 -6.54 -3.64 7.59
CA ALA A 42 -7.04 -2.30 7.92
C ALA A 42 -6.51 -1.22 6.97
N ILE A 43 -5.25 -1.34 6.53
CA ILE A 43 -4.63 -0.44 5.56
C ILE A 43 -5.33 -0.58 4.21
N ILE A 44 -5.50 -1.80 3.71
CA ILE A 44 -6.18 -2.09 2.45
C ILE A 44 -7.63 -1.60 2.49
N HIS A 45 -8.36 -1.88 3.56
CA HIS A 45 -9.72 -1.37 3.76
C HIS A 45 -9.74 0.16 3.69
N ARG A 46 -8.81 0.83 4.38
CA ARG A 46 -8.72 2.29 4.36
C ARG A 46 -8.40 2.82 2.96
N LEU A 47 -7.46 2.21 2.24
CA LEU A 47 -7.08 2.60 0.88
C LEU A 47 -8.26 2.46 -0.09
N ARG A 48 -9.01 1.36 -0.01
CA ARG A 48 -10.21 1.13 -0.84
C ARG A 48 -11.31 2.14 -0.53
N HIS A 49 -11.68 2.29 0.74
CA HIS A 49 -12.87 3.07 1.11
C HIS A 49 -12.63 4.58 1.20
N HIS A 50 -11.49 5.02 1.74
CA HIS A 50 -11.23 6.45 1.94
C HIS A 50 -10.45 7.10 0.80
N TYR A 51 -9.62 6.32 0.10
CA TYR A 51 -8.76 6.83 -0.96
C TYR A 51 -9.17 6.34 -2.36
N GLY A 52 -10.17 5.45 -2.46
CA GLY A 52 -10.68 4.96 -3.73
C GLY A 52 -9.72 4.04 -4.48
N TRP A 53 -8.77 3.40 -3.78
CA TRP A 53 -7.78 2.57 -4.46
C TRP A 53 -8.43 1.31 -5.03
N PRO A 54 -8.21 0.99 -6.32
CA PRO A 54 -8.73 -0.19 -7.01
C PRO A 54 -7.93 -1.44 -6.65
N ILE A 55 -7.96 -1.83 -5.37
CA ILE A 55 -7.27 -3.00 -4.84
C ILE A 55 -8.16 -4.23 -5.01
N GLN A 56 -7.62 -5.26 -5.63
CA GLN A 56 -8.23 -6.58 -5.75
C GLN A 56 -7.79 -7.44 -4.58
N ALA A 57 -8.72 -8.23 -4.04
CA ALA A 57 -8.46 -9.19 -2.99
C ALA A 57 -8.80 -10.59 -3.54
N GLU A 58 -7.78 -11.42 -3.69
CA GLU A 58 -7.90 -12.80 -4.12
C GLU A 58 -7.64 -13.72 -2.93
N TYR A 59 -8.57 -14.62 -2.62
CA TYR A 59 -8.41 -15.57 -1.54
C TYR A 59 -7.86 -16.87 -2.09
N ARG A 60 -6.68 -17.30 -1.63
CA ARG A 60 -5.99 -18.49 -2.16
C ARG A 60 -5.84 -19.58 -1.11
N GLY A 61 -5.98 -20.82 -1.57
CA GLY A 61 -5.71 -22.04 -0.82
C GLY A 61 -6.77 -22.41 0.22
N PRO A 62 -6.60 -23.56 0.90
CA PRO A 62 -7.58 -24.08 1.86
C PRO A 62 -7.72 -23.21 3.12
N GLN A 63 -6.77 -22.31 3.37
CA GLN A 63 -6.77 -21.37 4.49
C GLN A 63 -7.40 -20.02 4.12
N ASN A 64 -7.88 -19.85 2.87
CA ASN A 64 -8.46 -18.60 2.36
C ASN A 64 -7.58 -17.37 2.64
N VAL A 65 -6.29 -17.46 2.31
CA VAL A 65 -5.36 -16.36 2.57
C VAL A 65 -5.63 -15.24 1.56
N ALA A 66 -5.93 -14.04 2.07
CA ALA A 66 -6.16 -12.86 1.26
C ALA A 66 -4.83 -12.37 0.64
N HIS A 67 -4.81 -12.30 -0.69
CA HIS A 67 -3.75 -11.76 -1.51
C HIS A 67 -4.26 -10.47 -2.15
N TYR A 68 -3.61 -9.37 -1.83
CA TYR A 68 -3.97 -8.04 -2.30
C TYR A 68 -3.04 -7.62 -3.42
N SER A 69 -3.62 -7.14 -4.51
CA SER A 69 -2.90 -6.59 -5.65
C SER A 69 -3.63 -5.37 -6.19
N LEU A 70 -2.91 -4.51 -6.87
CA LEU A 70 -3.49 -3.39 -7.60
C LEU A 70 -4.01 -3.90 -8.95
N LYS A 71 -5.18 -3.44 -9.40
CA LYS A 71 -5.66 -3.75 -10.75
C LYS A 71 -4.66 -3.21 -11.79
N ALA A 72 -4.39 -3.97 -12.86
CA ALA A 72 -3.34 -3.65 -13.83
C ALA A 72 -3.58 -2.33 -14.61
N GLU A 73 -4.84 -1.96 -14.85
CA GLU A 73 -5.24 -0.86 -15.72
C GLU A 73 -5.61 0.42 -14.93
N ILE A 74 -4.81 0.77 -13.94
CA ILE A 74 -5.16 1.86 -13.02
C ILE A 74 -4.31 3.08 -13.32
N ASP A 75 -4.97 4.23 -13.43
CA ASP A 75 -4.30 5.52 -13.59
C ASP A 75 -3.66 5.92 -12.24
N ARG A 76 -2.35 5.69 -12.15
CA ARG A 76 -1.54 6.01 -10.97
C ARG A 76 -1.55 7.50 -10.66
N ALA A 77 -1.72 8.36 -11.67
CA ALA A 77 -1.72 9.82 -11.51
C ALA A 77 -3.02 10.33 -10.88
N ALA A 78 -4.11 9.58 -11.02
CA ALA A 78 -5.41 9.87 -10.43
C ALA A 78 -5.57 9.33 -8.99
N LEU A 79 -4.63 8.53 -8.49
CA LEU A 79 -4.70 7.95 -7.15
C LEU A 79 -4.47 8.99 -6.06
N ARG A 80 -5.34 8.99 -5.04
CA ARG A 80 -5.16 9.81 -3.86
C ARG A 80 -4.30 9.08 -2.84
N PHE A 81 -3.14 9.63 -2.52
CA PHE A 81 -2.24 9.04 -1.53
C PHE A 81 -2.58 9.47 -0.10
N PRO A 82 -2.46 8.58 0.90
CA PRO A 82 -2.46 8.99 2.31
C PRO A 82 -1.23 9.86 2.60
N ARG A 83 -1.32 10.75 3.60
CA ARG A 83 -0.22 11.65 3.99
C ARG A 83 1.10 10.91 4.29
N SER A 84 1.01 9.69 4.81
CA SER A 84 2.16 8.82 5.08
C SER A 84 2.83 8.25 3.82
N ALA A 85 2.14 8.26 2.68
CA ALA A 85 2.63 7.78 1.39
C ALA A 85 2.61 8.87 0.31
N SER A 86 2.50 10.14 0.70
CA SER A 86 2.44 11.25 -0.27
C SER A 86 3.69 11.36 -1.12
N ALA A 87 4.85 10.95 -0.59
CA ALA A 87 6.10 10.90 -1.33
C ALA A 87 6.02 9.99 -2.57
N LEU A 88 5.23 8.91 -2.53
CA LEU A 88 5.06 8.00 -3.67
C LEU A 88 4.24 8.64 -4.82
N GLY A 89 3.40 9.62 -4.51
CA GLY A 89 2.63 10.35 -5.52
C GLY A 89 3.40 11.52 -6.14
N ASP A 90 4.40 12.05 -5.44
CA ASP A 90 5.23 13.18 -5.89
C ASP A 90 6.33 12.71 -6.86
N ASP A 91 6.92 11.54 -6.58
CA ASP A 91 7.96 10.91 -7.42
C ASP A 91 7.45 10.60 -8.85
N GLY A 92 6.13 10.36 -9.00
CA GLY A 92 5.47 10.14 -10.30
C GLY A 92 5.11 11.41 -11.07
N ARG A 93 5.30 12.61 -10.50
CA ARG A 93 5.03 13.92 -11.15
C ARG A 93 6.29 14.66 -11.60
N ALA A 94 7.46 14.07 -11.40
CA ALA A 94 8.74 14.62 -11.83
C ALA A 94 9.26 13.92 -13.10
N GLN A 95 8.50 13.98 -14.20
CA GLN A 95 9.01 13.86 -15.57
C GLN A 95 8.18 14.73 -16.51
#